data_AF-A0A1X1WKF4-F1
#
_entry.id   AF-A0A1X1WKF4-F1
#
_cell.length_a   1.000
_cell.length_b   1.000
_cell.length_c   1.000
_cell.angle_alpha   90.00
_cell.angle_beta   90.00
_cell.angle_gamma   90.00
#
_symmetry.space_group_name_H-M   'P 1'
#
loop_
_entity.id
_entity.type
_entity.pdbx_description
1 polymer ?
#
loop_
_entity_poly.entity_id
_entity_poly.type
_entity_poly.pdbx_seq_one_letter_code
_entity_poly.pdbx_strand_id
1 'polypeptide(L)'
;MRWPLVFASLVALAAIVAGCSSSTEEPPATPSPTGTTSSSTSAAAPSTSVAPGEVGVSPGGVTTAVGAPAESTEDDYFQACRAARTWMDQQGGDPRSQIEPYLKTVQAAESVGPATFDKPWSALSPGQQAAVIVAVEAAADALCG
;
A
#
# COMPACT_ATOMS: atom_id res chain seq x y z
N MET A 1 -33.12 -5.51 -23.64
CA MET A 1 -33.27 -6.94 -23.29
C MET A 1 -33.64 -7.06 -21.82
N ARG A 2 -34.15 -8.21 -21.35
CA ARG A 2 -34.53 -8.45 -19.94
C ARG A 2 -34.10 -9.86 -19.55
N TRP A 3 -33.11 -10.03 -18.68
CA TRP A 3 -32.91 -11.27 -17.90
C TRP A 3 -32.04 -11.00 -16.64
N PRO A 4 -31.84 -11.99 -15.72
CA PRO A 4 -32.54 -12.01 -14.43
C PRO A 4 -31.72 -11.47 -13.26
N LEU A 5 -32.41 -11.25 -12.14
CA LEU A 5 -31.84 -10.83 -10.86
C LEU A 5 -31.73 -12.00 -9.88
N VAL A 6 -30.68 -11.93 -9.05
CA VAL A 6 -30.37 -12.69 -7.81
C VAL A 6 -30.34 -14.23 -7.85
N PHE A 7 -29.15 -14.78 -7.58
CA PHE A 7 -28.99 -16.08 -6.92
C PHE A 7 -29.38 -15.96 -5.44
N ALA A 8 -29.83 -17.06 -4.84
CA ALA A 8 -30.02 -17.16 -3.40
C ALA A 8 -28.78 -17.74 -2.73
N SER A 9 -28.44 -17.25 -1.54
CA SER A 9 -27.75 -18.02 -0.48
C SER A 9 -27.98 -17.35 0.87
N LEU A 10 -28.07 -18.18 1.91
CA LEU A 10 -28.45 -17.81 3.28
C LEU A 10 -27.47 -18.49 4.23
N VAL A 11 -26.73 -17.69 5.01
CA VAL A 11 -25.84 -18.15 6.10
C VAL A 11 -26.02 -17.18 7.27
N ALA A 12 -25.96 -17.70 8.50
CA ALA A 12 -26.24 -16.95 9.73
C ALA A 12 -25.41 -17.46 10.92
N LEU A 13 -25.59 -16.80 12.08
CA LEU A 13 -25.17 -17.12 13.46
C LEU A 13 -23.77 -16.68 13.97
N ALA A 14 -23.83 -16.01 15.13
CA ALA A 14 -22.92 -16.03 16.30
C ALA A 14 -21.45 -15.53 16.12
N ALA A 15 -20.83 -14.73 16.99
CA ALA A 15 -20.80 -14.64 18.47
C ALA A 15 -20.12 -15.87 19.15
N ILE A 16 -19.30 -15.78 20.20
CA ILE A 16 -18.82 -14.67 21.06
C ILE A 16 -17.26 -14.70 21.09
N VAL A 17 -16.43 -14.15 22.00
CA VAL A 17 -16.51 -13.65 23.39
C VAL A 17 -15.48 -12.52 23.62
N ALA A 18 -15.50 -11.85 24.78
CA ALA A 18 -14.51 -10.83 25.18
C ALA A 18 -13.38 -11.39 26.08
N GLY A 19 -12.24 -10.70 26.14
CA GLY A 19 -11.09 -11.05 26.98
C GLY A 19 -10.28 -9.82 27.41
N CYS A 20 -10.78 -9.08 28.40
CA CYS A 20 -10.07 -7.95 29.02
C CYS A 20 -9.67 -8.29 30.46
N SER A 21 -8.41 -8.06 30.82
CA SER A 21 -7.95 -8.13 32.20
C SER A 21 -6.83 -7.13 32.44
N SER A 22 -7.18 -5.97 33.01
CA SER A 22 -6.21 -4.97 33.46
C SER A 22 -5.80 -5.29 34.89
N SER A 23 -4.59 -5.82 35.08
CA SER A 23 -3.97 -5.90 36.40
C SER A 23 -3.15 -4.63 36.63
N THR A 24 -3.46 -3.89 37.69
CA THR A 24 -2.70 -2.70 38.09
C THR A 24 -2.00 -2.97 39.42
N GLU A 25 -0.70 -2.70 39.49
CA GLU A 25 0.07 -2.77 40.72
C GLU A 25 1.18 -1.71 40.64
N GLU A 26 1.30 -0.88 41.67
CA GLU A 26 2.18 0.31 41.70
C GLU A 26 3.43 0.07 42.59
N PRO A 27 4.44 0.96 42.56
CA PRO A 27 5.86 0.59 42.77
C PRO A 27 6.28 0.87 44.25
N PRO A 28 7.56 0.67 44.71
CA PRO A 28 8.74 1.38 44.18
C PRO A 28 10.09 0.60 44.17
N ALA A 29 10.91 0.80 43.13
CA ALA A 29 12.37 0.86 43.25
C ALA A 29 13.03 1.41 41.97
N THR A 30 13.91 2.40 42.09
CA THR A 30 14.80 2.82 40.99
C THR A 30 16.02 1.90 40.95
N PRO A 31 16.31 1.28 39.79
CA PRO A 31 17.60 1.52 39.17
C PRO A 31 17.45 1.93 37.71
N SER A 32 18.39 2.73 37.18
CA SER A 32 18.43 3.06 35.76
C SER A 32 19.07 1.93 34.95
N PRO A 33 18.38 1.35 33.94
CA PRO A 33 19.05 0.68 32.83
C PRO A 33 19.24 1.66 31.68
N THR A 34 20.42 1.65 31.05
CA THR A 34 20.60 2.23 29.70
C THR A 34 19.93 1.29 28.69
N GLY A 35 18.60 1.26 28.72
CA GLY A 35 17.78 0.38 27.89
C GLY A 35 17.75 0.87 26.46
N THR A 36 18.46 0.15 25.58
CA THR A 36 18.42 0.35 24.12
C THR A 36 16.98 0.55 23.64
N THR A 37 16.72 1.66 22.94
CA THR A 37 15.50 1.78 22.14
C THR A 37 15.49 0.62 21.16
N SER A 38 14.62 -0.36 21.40
CA SER A 38 14.29 -1.38 20.41
C SER A 38 13.56 -0.69 19.27
N SER A 39 14.31 -0.05 18.38
CA SER A 39 13.87 0.23 17.02
C SER A 39 13.38 -1.10 16.47
N SER A 40 12.06 -1.24 16.35
CA SER A 40 11.44 -2.34 15.65
C SER A 40 11.79 -2.16 14.18
N THR A 41 12.97 -2.65 13.80
CA THR A 41 13.37 -2.84 12.42
C THR A 41 12.48 -3.94 11.86
N SER A 42 11.22 -3.60 11.56
CA SER A 42 10.48 -4.23 10.49
C SER A 42 11.44 -4.32 9.33
N ALA A 43 11.70 -5.54 8.86
CA ALA A 43 12.59 -5.78 7.75
C ALA A 43 11.94 -5.23 6.48
N ALA A 44 12.10 -3.92 6.27
CA ALA A 44 11.69 -3.26 5.05
C ALA A 44 12.37 -4.01 3.90
N ALA A 45 11.56 -4.58 3.01
CA ALA A 45 12.03 -4.86 1.67
C ALA A 45 12.65 -3.56 1.11
N PRO A 46 13.65 -3.65 0.22
CA PRO A 46 14.27 -2.46 -0.36
C PRO A 46 13.28 -1.78 -1.32
N SER A 47 12.35 -1.00 -0.77
CA SER A 47 11.76 0.13 -1.47
C SER A 47 12.91 0.98 -1.99
N THR A 48 12.80 1.47 -3.22
CA THR A 48 13.90 2.19 -3.89
C THR A 48 13.97 3.64 -3.40
N SER A 49 14.04 3.83 -2.09
CA SER A 49 13.91 5.12 -1.41
C SER A 49 15.05 6.06 -1.79
N VAL A 50 14.70 7.08 -2.57
CA VAL A 50 15.58 8.14 -3.06
C VAL A 50 15.64 9.29 -2.03
N ALA A 51 16.63 10.17 -2.07
CA ALA A 51 16.78 11.18 -1.00
C ALA A 51 15.60 12.19 -0.99
N PRO A 52 15.29 12.84 0.15
CA PRO A 52 14.18 13.78 0.23
C PRO A 52 14.25 14.90 -0.83
N GLY A 53 13.21 15.03 -1.63
CA GLY A 53 13.12 15.95 -2.77
C GLY A 53 13.65 15.42 -4.11
N GLU A 54 14.28 14.25 -4.15
CA GLU A 54 14.73 13.60 -5.40
C GLU A 54 13.62 12.74 -6.04
N VAL A 55 13.83 12.31 -7.28
CA VAL A 55 12.94 11.40 -8.02
C VAL A 55 13.78 10.31 -8.66
N GLY A 56 13.49 9.05 -8.32
CA GLY A 56 14.12 7.88 -8.90
C GLY A 56 13.41 7.46 -10.18
N VAL A 57 14.15 7.40 -11.29
CA VAL A 57 13.65 7.07 -12.63
C VAL A 57 14.39 5.86 -13.17
N SER A 58 13.64 4.89 -13.71
CA SER A 58 14.19 3.68 -14.32
C SER A 58 14.93 3.97 -15.63
N PRO A 59 15.79 3.05 -16.12
CA PRO A 59 16.32 3.11 -17.48
C PRO A 59 15.24 3.12 -18.58
N GLY A 60 14.03 2.64 -18.28
CA GLY A 60 12.86 2.69 -19.16
C GLY A 60 12.09 4.02 -19.16
N GLY A 61 12.57 5.02 -18.40
CA GLY A 61 11.99 6.38 -18.28
C GLY A 61 10.81 6.48 -17.32
N VAL A 62 10.61 5.50 -16.45
CA VAL A 62 9.46 5.41 -15.53
C VAL A 62 9.86 5.91 -14.16
N THR A 63 9.07 6.77 -13.53
CA THR A 63 9.29 7.17 -12.14
C THR A 63 8.98 5.98 -11.22
N THR A 64 10.00 5.42 -10.57
CA THR A 64 9.89 4.26 -9.67
C THR A 64 10.16 4.61 -8.22
N ALA A 65 10.55 5.85 -7.91
CA ALA A 65 10.61 6.37 -6.55
C ALA A 65 10.41 7.89 -6.53
N VAL A 66 9.84 8.41 -5.45
CA VAL A 66 9.77 9.86 -5.17
C VAL A 66 10.19 10.09 -3.73
N GLY A 67 11.09 11.04 -3.50
CA GLY A 67 11.66 11.39 -2.20
C GLY A 67 10.71 12.20 -1.33
N ALA A 68 9.50 11.69 -1.10
CA ALA A 68 8.46 12.30 -0.28
C ALA A 68 7.81 11.24 0.63
N PRO A 69 7.28 11.62 1.81
CA PRO A 69 6.38 10.76 2.56
C PRO A 69 5.20 10.34 1.69
N ALA A 70 4.75 9.09 1.79
CA ALA A 70 3.53 8.65 1.11
C ALA A 70 2.30 9.39 1.68
N GLU A 71 1.57 10.09 0.82
CA GLU A 71 0.35 10.84 1.15
C GLU A 71 -0.86 10.24 0.40
N SER A 72 -1.76 9.58 1.13
CA SER A 72 -3.06 9.13 0.63
C SER A 72 -4.06 9.03 1.78
N THR A 73 -5.36 8.87 1.49
CA THR A 73 -6.24 8.24 2.48
C THR A 73 -5.97 6.73 2.58
N GLU A 74 -6.55 6.08 3.58
CA GLU A 74 -6.45 4.62 3.75
C GLU A 74 -7.26 3.89 2.66
N ASP A 75 -8.48 4.36 2.35
CA ASP A 75 -9.27 3.88 1.22
C ASP A 75 -8.54 4.04 -0.13
N ASP A 76 -7.96 5.22 -0.39
CA ASP A 76 -7.16 5.51 -1.58
C ASP A 76 -6.03 4.47 -1.76
N TYR A 77 -5.25 4.23 -0.70
CA TYR A 77 -4.16 3.25 -0.70
C TYR A 77 -4.67 1.84 -1.02
N PHE A 78 -5.74 1.39 -0.36
CA PHE A 78 -6.32 0.08 -0.60
C PHE A 78 -6.86 -0.07 -2.02
N GLN A 79 -7.51 0.94 -2.60
CA GLN A 79 -7.96 0.86 -4.00
C GLN A 79 -6.79 0.87 -4.98
N ALA A 80 -5.77 1.70 -4.78
CA ALA A 80 -4.60 1.74 -5.65
C ALA A 80 -3.81 0.41 -5.62
N CYS A 81 -3.59 -0.15 -4.43
CA CYS A 81 -2.94 -1.45 -4.27
C CYS A 81 -3.75 -2.57 -4.95
N ARG A 82 -5.07 -2.62 -4.70
CA ARG A 82 -5.95 -3.63 -5.32
C ARG A 82 -6.07 -3.46 -6.84
N ALA A 83 -6.02 -2.24 -7.37
CA ALA A 83 -6.00 -1.99 -8.81
C ALA A 83 -4.69 -2.49 -9.44
N ALA A 84 -3.54 -2.16 -8.84
CA ALA A 84 -2.23 -2.65 -9.27
C ALA A 84 -2.17 -4.19 -9.23
N ARG A 85 -2.63 -4.80 -8.13
CA ARG A 85 -2.69 -6.25 -7.95
C ARG A 85 -3.55 -6.92 -9.04
N THR A 86 -4.74 -6.38 -9.27
CA THR A 86 -5.67 -6.87 -10.28
C THR A 86 -5.09 -6.77 -11.69
N TRP A 87 -4.26 -5.77 -11.98
CA TRP A 87 -3.52 -5.68 -13.25
C TRP A 87 -2.37 -6.68 -13.35
N MET A 88 -1.63 -6.89 -12.26
CA MET A 88 -0.50 -7.84 -12.22
C MET A 88 -0.95 -9.30 -12.39
N ASP A 89 -2.04 -9.67 -11.72
CA ASP A 89 -2.66 -10.99 -11.85
C ASP A 89 -3.22 -11.23 -13.27
N GLN A 90 -3.48 -10.18 -14.06
CA GLN A 90 -3.86 -10.28 -15.47
C GLN A 90 -2.69 -10.49 -16.43
N GLN A 91 -1.47 -10.00 -16.13
CA GLN A 91 -0.30 -10.31 -16.96
C GLN A 91 0.26 -11.71 -16.64
N GLY A 92 0.20 -12.09 -15.36
CA GLY A 92 0.78 -13.33 -14.86
C GLY A 92 2.32 -13.31 -14.79
N GLY A 93 2.91 -14.41 -14.33
CA GLY A 93 4.34 -14.48 -14.03
C GLY A 93 4.68 -13.89 -12.65
N ASP A 94 5.89 -13.36 -12.49
CA ASP A 94 6.33 -12.72 -11.25
C ASP A 94 5.79 -11.29 -11.10
N PRO A 95 5.03 -10.95 -10.04
CA PRO A 95 4.54 -9.60 -9.80
C PRO A 95 5.65 -8.55 -9.57
N ARG A 96 6.82 -8.93 -9.03
CA ARG A 96 7.92 -7.97 -8.79
C ARG A 96 8.49 -7.44 -10.10
N SER A 97 8.63 -8.29 -11.12
CA SER A 97 9.02 -7.90 -12.49
C SER A 97 8.03 -6.94 -13.19
N GLN A 98 6.82 -6.77 -12.63
CA GLN A 98 5.73 -6.01 -13.23
C GLN A 98 5.55 -4.59 -12.67
N ILE A 99 6.27 -4.21 -11.61
CA ILE A 99 6.18 -2.88 -10.98
C ILE A 99 6.44 -1.76 -12.00
N GLU A 100 7.57 -1.81 -12.72
CA GLU A 100 7.88 -0.81 -13.76
C GLU A 100 6.89 -0.83 -14.94
N PRO A 101 6.54 -1.99 -15.54
CA PRO A 101 5.46 -2.09 -16.51
C PRO A 101 4.13 -1.46 -16.08
N TYR A 102 3.69 -1.68 -14.83
CA TYR A 102 2.46 -1.08 -14.32
C TYR A 102 2.58 0.44 -14.18
N LEU A 103 3.62 0.92 -13.48
CA LEU A 103 3.88 2.35 -13.30
C LEU A 103 4.01 3.08 -14.65
N LYS A 104 4.54 2.42 -15.68
CA LYS A 104 4.58 2.95 -17.04
C LYS A 104 3.21 3.17 -17.66
N THR A 105 2.25 2.26 -17.43
CA THR A 105 0.87 2.47 -17.91
C THR A 105 0.17 3.60 -17.15
N VAL A 106 0.32 3.64 -15.83
CA VAL A 106 -0.19 4.72 -14.96
C VAL A 106 0.34 6.10 -15.39
N GLN A 107 1.64 6.20 -15.67
CA GLN A 107 2.31 7.47 -16.02
C GLN A 107 2.08 7.91 -17.46
N ALA A 108 1.79 6.98 -18.38
CA ALA A 108 1.58 7.30 -19.80
C ALA A 108 0.11 7.53 -20.17
N ALA A 109 -0.84 6.96 -19.43
CA ALA A 109 -2.25 7.00 -19.80
C ALA A 109 -2.97 8.31 -19.44
N GLU A 110 -2.45 9.08 -18.47
CA GLU A 110 -3.14 10.23 -17.83
C GLU A 110 -4.58 9.88 -17.39
N SER A 111 -4.84 8.59 -17.13
CA SER A 111 -6.16 8.04 -16.89
C SER A 111 -6.56 8.22 -15.43
N VAL A 112 -7.63 8.96 -15.21
CA VAL A 112 -8.26 9.15 -13.89
C VAL A 112 -8.92 7.85 -13.43
N GLY A 113 -8.61 7.42 -12.20
CA GLY A 113 -9.31 6.35 -11.51
C GLY A 113 -8.72 6.00 -10.14
N PRO A 114 -9.19 4.92 -9.49
CA PRO A 114 -8.75 4.54 -8.15
C PRO A 114 -7.28 4.09 -8.05
N ALA A 115 -6.63 3.78 -9.18
CA ALA A 115 -5.19 3.55 -9.27
C ALA A 115 -4.34 4.79 -8.97
N THR A 116 -4.93 5.98 -9.07
CA THR A 116 -4.26 7.28 -9.01
C THR A 116 -5.09 8.31 -8.23
N PHE A 117 -5.87 7.86 -7.23
CA PHE A 117 -6.65 8.71 -6.32
C PHE A 117 -7.57 9.70 -7.08
N ASP A 118 -8.19 9.22 -8.16
CA ASP A 118 -9.05 9.96 -9.09
C ASP A 118 -8.43 11.24 -9.69
N LYS A 119 -7.12 11.20 -9.95
CA LYS A 119 -6.36 12.23 -10.69
C LYS A 119 -5.49 11.60 -11.81
N PRO A 120 -5.09 12.35 -12.85
CA PRO A 120 -3.98 11.93 -13.71
C PRO A 120 -2.66 11.99 -12.93
N TRP A 121 -1.65 11.21 -13.33
CA TRP A 121 -0.35 11.16 -12.65
C TRP A 121 0.32 12.54 -12.57
N SER A 122 0.17 13.35 -13.62
CA SER A 122 0.67 14.73 -13.69
C SER A 122 0.08 15.71 -12.66
N ALA A 123 -1.05 15.37 -12.01
CA ALA A 123 -1.75 16.22 -11.04
C ALA A 123 -1.69 15.70 -9.59
N LEU A 124 -0.90 14.66 -9.34
CA LEU A 124 -0.60 14.15 -7.99
C LEU A 124 0.43 15.06 -7.27
N SER A 125 0.34 15.18 -5.94
CA SER A 125 1.47 15.71 -5.15
C SER A 125 2.66 14.73 -5.21
N PRO A 126 3.90 15.16 -4.91
CA PRO A 126 5.02 14.23 -4.76
C PRO A 126 4.75 13.12 -3.73
N GLY A 127 4.03 13.43 -2.64
CA GLY A 127 3.62 12.44 -1.65
C GLY A 127 2.53 11.49 -2.17
N GLN A 128 1.60 11.96 -2.98
CA GLN A 128 0.64 11.10 -3.67
C GLN A 128 1.32 10.19 -4.71
N GLN A 129 2.32 10.68 -5.44
CA GLN A 129 3.13 9.84 -6.35
C GLN A 129 3.90 8.77 -5.57
N ALA A 130 4.49 9.12 -4.42
CA ALA A 130 5.11 8.16 -3.51
C ALA A 130 4.10 7.12 -3.00
N ALA A 131 2.89 7.53 -2.61
CA ALA A 131 1.85 6.61 -2.14
C ALA A 131 1.37 5.62 -3.24
N VAL A 132 1.22 6.08 -4.49
CA VAL A 132 0.93 5.18 -5.63
C VAL A 132 2.07 4.17 -5.81
N ILE A 133 3.34 4.60 -5.74
CA ILE A 133 4.49 3.70 -5.87
C ILE A 133 4.50 2.65 -4.74
N VAL A 134 4.32 3.06 -3.49
CA VAL A 134 4.26 2.15 -2.33
C VAL A 134 3.10 1.16 -2.45
N ALA A 135 1.93 1.61 -2.91
CA ALA A 135 0.79 0.73 -3.18
C ALA A 135 1.08 -0.30 -4.29
N VAL A 136 1.93 0.03 -5.28
CA VAL A 136 2.37 -0.89 -6.34
C VAL A 136 3.44 -1.87 -5.84
N GLU A 137 4.38 -1.43 -5.00
CA GLU A 137 5.33 -2.34 -4.31
C GLU A 137 4.56 -3.35 -3.43
N ALA A 138 3.61 -2.88 -2.63
CA ALA A 138 2.74 -3.72 -1.80
C ALA A 138 1.87 -4.67 -2.63
N ALA A 139 1.37 -4.25 -3.80
CA ALA A 139 0.61 -5.12 -4.70
C ALA A 139 1.44 -6.29 -5.25
N ALA A 140 2.71 -6.04 -5.59
CA ALA A 140 3.61 -7.11 -6.01
C ALA A 140 3.87 -8.11 -4.87
N ASP A 141 4.04 -7.63 -3.63
CA ASP A 141 4.21 -8.44 -2.42
C ASP A 141 2.90 -9.06 -1.88
N ALA A 142 1.76 -8.80 -2.53
CA ALA A 142 0.40 -9.24 -2.14
C ALA A 142 -0.12 -8.67 -0.79
N LEU A 143 0.32 -7.47 -0.40
CA LEU A 143 0.00 -6.77 0.85
C LEU A 143 -1.10 -5.69 0.69
N CYS A 144 -2.20 -6.04 0.02
CA CYS A 144 -3.31 -5.10 -0.27
C CYS A 144 -4.55 -5.26 0.64
N GLY A 145 -4.34 -5.47 1.94
CA GLY A 145 -5.39 -5.64 2.96
C GLY A 145 -4.83 -5.83 4.35
#